data_AF-A0A317Q6Z2-F1
#
_entry.id   AF-A0A317Q6Z2-F1
#
_cell.length_a   1.000
_cell.length_b   1.000
_cell.length_c   1.000
_cell.angle_alpha   90.00
_cell.angle_beta   90.00
_cell.angle_gamma   90.00
#
_symmetry.space_group_name_H-M   'P 1'
#
loop_
_entity.id
_entity.type
_entity.pdbx_description
1 polymer ?
#
loop_
_entity_poly.entity_id
_entity_poly.type
_entity_poly.pdbx_seq_one_letter_code
_entity_poly.pdbx_strand_id
1 'polypeptide(L)' 'NHSAISATHCKGCGEPIPEKRRVAVPGCTMCAYCKSDAELKLKQERGL' A
#
# COMPACT_ATOMS: atom_id res chain seq x y z
N ASN A 1 10.39 -2.08 18.66
CA ASN A 1 11.09 -1.67 17.42
C ASN A 1 10.12 -1.86 16.25
N HIS A 2 9.35 -0.84 15.89
CA HIS A 2 8.35 -0.92 14.81
C HIS A 2 8.76 -0.06 13.60
N SER A 3 10.06 -0.02 13.29
CA SER A 3 10.55 0.48 12.00
C SER A 3 10.14 -0.52 10.92
N ALA A 4 8.86 -0.49 10.54
CA ALA A 4 8.36 -1.31 9.44
C ALA A 4 9.04 -0.80 8.16
N ILE A 5 9.97 -1.59 7.63
CA ILE A 5 10.65 -1.27 6.37
C ILE A 5 9.61 -1.34 5.26
N SER A 6 9.37 -0.22 4.58
CA SER A 6 8.50 -0.19 3.41
C SER A 6 9.09 -1.05 2.31
N ALA A 7 8.26 -1.85 1.64
CA ALA A 7 8.70 -2.65 0.52
C ALA A 7 9.20 -1.74 -0.61
N THR A 8 10.20 -2.24 -1.35
CA THR A 8 10.73 -1.54 -2.52
C THR A 8 9.85 -1.75 -3.74
N HIS A 9 9.10 -2.85 -3.79
CA HIS A 9 8.20 -3.23 -4.88
C HIS A 9 6.81 -3.57 -4.33
N CYS A 10 5.78 -3.26 -5.11
CA CYS A 10 4.39 -3.50 -4.79
C CYS A 10 4.07 -4.98 -4.83
N LYS A 11 3.49 -5.53 -3.76
CA LYS A 11 3.02 -6.93 -3.75
C LYS A 11 1.85 -7.21 -4.71
N GLY A 12 1.09 -6.19 -5.11
CA GLY A 12 -0.07 -6.34 -6.00
C GLY A 12 0.31 -6.35 -7.49
N CYS A 13 1.03 -5.33 -7.94
CA CYS A 13 1.39 -5.16 -9.35
C CYS A 13 2.87 -5.46 -9.66
N GLY A 14 3.73 -5.64 -8.66
CA GLY A 14 5.17 -5.85 -8.84
C GLY A 14 5.97 -4.57 -9.12
N GLU A 15 5.32 -3.43 -9.34
CA GLU A 15 6.01 -2.17 -9.67
C GLU A 15 6.77 -1.57 -8.48
N PRO A 16 7.86 -0.82 -8.73
CA PRO A 16 8.60 -0.15 -7.68
C PRO A 16 7.72 0.85 -6.91
N ILE A 17 7.71 0.75 -5.58
CA ILE A 17 6.99 1.69 -4.71
C ILE A 17 7.80 2.98 -4.64
N PRO A 18 7.23 4.14 -5.04
CA PRO A 18 7.94 5.40 -5.02
C PRO A 18 8.31 5.79 -3.59
N GLU A 19 9.48 6.40 -3.41
CA GLU A 19 10.01 6.78 -2.10
C GLU A 19 9.05 7.68 -1.31
N LYS A 20 8.38 8.62 -2.00
CA LYS A 20 7.32 9.45 -1.40
C LYS A 20 6.27 8.62 -0.66
N ARG A 21 5.89 7.44 -1.16
CA ARG A 21 4.96 6.53 -0.49
C ARG A 21 5.59 5.79 0.68
N ARG A 22 6.86 5.38 0.57
CA ARG A 22 7.61 4.72 1.64
C ARG A 22 7.83 5.63 2.84
N VAL A 23 8.05 6.93 2.59
CA VAL A 23 8.22 7.96 3.62
C VAL A 23 6.88 8.35 4.24
N ALA A 24 5.85 8.58 3.42
CA ALA A 24 4.52 8.95 3.92
C ALA A 24 3.85 7.83 4.73
N VAL A 25 4.10 6.57 4.36
CA VAL A 25 3.58 5.38 5.07
C VAL A 25 4.73 4.40 5.28
N PRO A 26 5.46 4.50 6.40
CA PRO A 26 6.47 3.51 6.76
C PRO A 26 5.82 2.14 6.94
N GLY A 27 6.38 1.11 6.29
CA GLY A 27 5.85 -0.25 6.28
C GLY A 27 4.89 -0.55 5.12
N CYS A 28 4.77 0.37 4.17
CA CYS A 28 3.95 0.20 2.99
C CYS A 28 4.43 -0.99 2.14
N THR A 29 3.54 -1.96 1.86
CA THR A 29 3.83 -3.15 1.03
C THR A 29 3.21 -3.08 -0.37
N MET A 30 2.41 -2.06 -0.68
CA MET A 30 1.66 -1.93 -1.94
C MET A 30 1.71 -0.49 -2.47
N CYS A 31 1.73 -0.32 -3.79
CA CYS A 31 1.70 1.01 -4.40
C CYS A 31 0.39 1.75 -4.07
N ALA A 32 0.39 3.07 -4.24
CA ALA A 32 -0.78 3.90 -3.96
C ALA A 32 -2.04 3.42 -4.70
N TYR A 33 -1.89 3.06 -5.97
CA TYR A 33 -2.98 2.58 -6.82
C TYR A 33 -3.62 1.30 -6.27
N CYS A 34 -2.83 0.25 -6.04
CA CYS A 34 -3.35 -1.01 -5.49
C CYS A 34 -3.92 -0.84 -4.07
N LYS A 35 -3.35 0.06 -3.26
CA LYS A 35 -3.85 0.37 -1.91
C LYS A 35 -5.21 1.08 -2.00
N SER A 36 -5.38 2.01 -2.93
CA SER A 36 -6.66 2.68 -3.19
C SER A 36 -7.74 1.71 -3.71
N ASP A 37 -7.39 0.78 -4.61
CA ASP A 37 -8.31 -0.27 -5.07
C ASP A 37 -8.78 -1.18 -3.92
N ALA A 38 -7.84 -1.62 -3.07
CA ALA A 38 -8.15 -2.43 -1.90
C ALA A 38 -9.04 -1.68 -0.90
N GLU A 39 -8.81 -0.38 -0.71
CA GLU A 39 -9.66 0.45 0.15
C GLU A 39 -11.06 0.67 -0.43
N LEU A 40 -11.17 0.82 -1.75
CA LEU A 40 -12.46 0.94 -2.43
C LEU A 40 -13.28 -0.35 -2.26
N LYS A 41 -12.66 -1.51 -2.47
CA LYS A 41 -13.27 -2.82 -2.25
C LYS A 41 -13.72 -2.99 -0.80
N LEU A 42 -12.84 -2.71 0.16
CA LEU A 42 -13.16 -2.78 1.58
C LEU A 42 -14.34 -1.86 1.96
N LYS A 43 -14.45 -0.68 1.33
CA LYS A 43 -15.55 0.25 1.57
C LYS A 43 -16.87 -0.25 0.97
N GLN A 44 -16.83 -0.93 -0.18
CA GLN A 44 -18.00 -1.56 -0.77
C GLN A 44 -18.48 -2.76 0.06
N GLU A 45 -17.56 -3.57 0.60
CA GLU A 45 -17.90 -4.75 1.39
C GLU A 45 -18.40 -4.43 2.81
N ARG A 46 -17.99 -3.29 3.38
CA ARG A 46 -18.45 -2.84 4.71
C ARG A 46 -19.86 -2.21 4.70
N GLY A 47 -20.54 -2.20 3.56
CA GLY A 47 -21.86 -1.60 3.36
C GLY A 47 -23.00 -2.61 3.13
N LEU A 48 -22.81 -3.90 3.43
CA LEU A 48 -23.82 -4.95 3.27
C LEU A 48 -24.03 -5.75 4.55
#